data_AF-A0AAV2RUM9-F1
#
_entry.id   AF-A0AAV2RUM9-F1
#
_cell.length_a   1.000
_cell.length_b   1.000
_cell.length_c   1.000
_cell.angle_alpha   90.00
_cell.angle_beta   90.00
_cell.angle_gamma   90.00
#
_symmetry.space_group_name_H-M   'P 1'
#
loop_
_entity.id
_entity.type
_entity.pdbx_description
1 polymer ?
#
loop_
_entity_poly.entity_id
_entity_poly.type
_entity_poly.pdbx_seq_one_letter_code
_entity_poly.pdbx_strand_id
1 'polypeptide(L)'
;GRVNHLTFSKNNSYAVTFKQFINFITQRMDQHWVPIHTWCAPCYNRYDFFLDLATFKDDLRYIYKQAGIAESHEDTTKNNSTRKAGPKLQVWDYFKELPRRLLKRVHAIYRMDFKLFGYEI
;
A
#
# COMPACT_ATOMS: atom_id res chain seq x y z
N GLY A 1 27.38 -22.33 0.66
CA GLY A 1 26.57 -22.00 1.84
C GLY A 1 25.13 -22.32 1.52
N ARG A 2 24.47 -23.14 2.34
CA ARG A 2 23.14 -23.70 2.06
C ARG A 2 22.08 -22.61 2.28
N VAL A 3 21.40 -22.17 1.23
CA VAL A 3 20.28 -21.23 1.30
C VAL A 3 19.07 -22.00 1.80
N ASN A 4 18.61 -21.72 3.01
CA ASN A 4 17.40 -22.34 3.55
C ASN A 4 16.18 -21.76 2.83
N HIS A 5 15.73 -22.48 1.80
CA HIS A 5 14.44 -22.25 1.17
C HIS A 5 13.36 -22.54 2.23
N LEU A 6 12.74 -21.49 2.78
CA LEU A 6 11.57 -21.65 3.65
C LEU A 6 10.43 -22.22 2.78
N THR A 7 10.20 -23.52 2.91
CA THR A 7 9.03 -24.19 2.34
C THR A 7 7.81 -23.74 3.14
N PHE A 8 6.94 -22.96 2.51
CA PHE A 8 5.68 -22.55 3.12
C PHE A 8 4.74 -23.77 3.16
N SER A 9 4.74 -24.48 4.30
CA SER A 9 3.82 -25.59 4.57
C SER A 9 2.38 -25.09 4.52
N LYS A 10 1.55 -25.71 3.67
CA LYS A 10 0.14 -25.41 3.44
C LYS A 10 -0.81 -25.87 4.58
N ASN A 11 -0.27 -26.18 5.76
CA ASN A 11 -1.05 -26.54 6.95
C ASN A 11 -0.58 -25.71 8.16
N ASN A 12 -0.99 -24.43 8.22
CA ASN A 12 -0.67 -23.59 9.36
C ASN A 12 -1.92 -22.81 9.80
N SER A 13 -2.51 -23.21 10.93
CA SER A 13 -3.63 -22.53 11.59
C SER A 13 -3.21 -21.27 12.37
N TYR A 14 -2.17 -20.56 11.92
CA TYR A 14 -1.77 -19.28 12.49
C TYR A 14 -2.37 -18.15 11.66
N ALA A 15 -3.69 -18.03 11.69
CA ALA A 15 -4.35 -16.87 11.11
C ALA A 15 -3.95 -15.63 11.93
N VAL A 16 -3.14 -14.75 11.35
CA VAL A 16 -2.75 -13.49 11.98
C VAL A 16 -3.92 -12.52 11.92
N THR A 17 -4.34 -12.00 13.07
CA THR A 17 -5.38 -10.96 13.13
C THR A 17 -4.85 -9.63 12.59
N PHE A 18 -5.74 -8.78 12.07
CA PHE A 18 -5.35 -7.44 11.63
C PHE A 18 -4.70 -6.62 12.75
N LYS A 19 -5.19 -6.74 13.98
CA LYS A 19 -4.58 -6.11 15.16
C LYS A 19 -3.13 -6.56 15.39
N GLN A 20 -2.85 -7.86 15.30
CA GLN A 20 -1.49 -8.38 15.44
C GLN A 20 -0.60 -7.88 14.31
N PHE A 21 -1.11 -7.87 13.07
CA PHE A 21 -0.41 -7.33 11.92
C PHE A 21 -0.05 -5.84 12.11
N ILE A 22 -1.02 -4.98 12.45
CA ILE A 22 -0.78 -3.55 12.68
C ILE A 22 0.19 -3.34 13.86
N ASN A 23 0.06 -4.11 14.94
CA ASN A 23 0.98 -4.03 16.06
C ASN A 23 2.42 -4.43 15.68
N PHE A 24 2.59 -5.37 14.76
CA PHE A 24 3.89 -5.78 14.25
C PHE A 24 4.53 -4.71 13.36
N ILE A 25 3.83 -4.24 12.33
CA ILE A 25 4.40 -3.27 11.37
C ILE A 25 4.71 -1.91 12.01
N THR A 26 3.95 -1.52 13.05
CA THR A 26 4.22 -0.28 13.80
C THR A 26 5.42 -0.37 14.75
N GLN A 27 6.01 -1.56 14.92
CA GLN A 27 7.21 -1.79 15.73
C GLN A 27 8.41 -2.24 14.89
N ARG A 28 8.16 -2.89 13.75
CA ARG A 28 9.18 -3.39 12.83
C ARG A 28 8.89 -2.81 11.45
N MET A 29 9.46 -1.64 11.22
CA MET A 29 9.39 -0.98 9.92
C MET A 29 10.46 -1.53 9.00
N ASP A 30 10.07 -1.97 7.82
CA ASP A 30 10.98 -2.32 6.73
C ASP A 30 10.62 -1.51 5.47
N GLN A 31 11.28 -1.80 4.35
CA GLN A 31 11.04 -1.13 3.07
C GLN A 31 9.59 -1.20 2.56
N HIS A 32 8.78 -2.14 3.05
CA HIS A 32 7.39 -2.31 2.62
C HIS A 32 6.43 -1.40 3.40
N TRP A 33 6.78 -1.02 4.63
CA TRP A 33 5.89 -0.28 5.54
C TRP A 33 6.40 1.12 5.88
N VAL A 34 7.65 1.43 5.55
CA VAL A 34 8.23 2.76 5.73
C VAL A 34 7.37 3.82 5.02
N PRO A 35 7.10 4.98 5.65
CA PRO A 35 6.31 6.04 5.03
C PRO A 35 6.91 6.54 3.71
N ILE A 36 6.06 6.92 2.76
CA ILE A 36 6.48 7.37 1.43
C ILE A 36 7.30 8.65 1.49
N HIS A 37 6.93 9.61 2.35
CA HIS A 37 7.72 10.83 2.54
C HIS A 37 9.15 10.54 3.01
N THR A 38 9.38 9.40 3.66
CA THR A 38 10.72 8.96 4.09
C THR A 38 11.41 8.18 2.98
N TRP A 39 10.73 7.21 2.36
CA TRP A 39 11.31 6.34 1.33
C TRP A 39 11.63 7.07 0.03
N CYS A 40 10.67 7.85 -0.47
CA CYS A 40 10.81 8.60 -1.73
C CYS A 40 11.51 9.95 -1.53
N ALA A 41 11.57 10.46 -0.31
CA ALA A 41 12.26 11.71 0.02
C ALA A 41 11.90 12.86 -0.95
N PRO A 42 10.60 13.22 -1.11
CA PRO A 42 10.10 14.13 -2.14
C PRO A 42 10.64 15.57 -2.04
N CYS A 43 11.20 15.94 -0.89
CA CYS A 43 11.88 17.22 -0.73
C CYS A 43 13.25 17.27 -1.42
N TYR A 44 13.87 16.12 -1.67
CA TYR A 44 15.22 16.02 -2.24
C TYR A 44 15.23 15.57 -3.69
N ASN A 45 14.20 14.84 -4.11
CA ASN A 45 14.04 14.33 -5.47
C ASN A 45 13.04 15.19 -6.26
N ARG A 46 13.37 15.48 -7.52
CA ARG A 46 12.47 16.19 -8.44
C ARG A 46 11.64 15.17 -9.20
N TYR A 47 10.36 15.07 -8.84
CA TYR A 47 9.40 14.21 -9.52
C TYR A 47 8.65 15.01 -10.58
N ASP A 48 8.51 14.44 -11.78
CA ASP A 48 7.70 15.03 -12.84
C ASP A 48 6.19 14.80 -12.61
N PHE A 49 5.83 13.71 -11.93
CA PHE A 49 4.43 13.33 -11.68
C PHE A 49 4.22 12.76 -10.28
N PHE A 50 3.06 13.06 -9.69
CA PHE A 50 2.50 12.39 -8.52
C PHE A 50 1.19 11.72 -8.95
N LEU A 51 0.96 10.49 -8.48
CA LEU A 51 -0.13 9.63 -8.92
C LEU A 51 -1.08 9.33 -7.77
N ASP A 52 -2.37 9.24 -8.05
CA ASP A 52 -3.39 8.72 -7.13
C ASP A 52 -3.96 7.40 -7.66
N LEU A 53 -4.09 6.41 -6.79
CA LEU A 53 -4.70 5.13 -7.16
C LEU A 53 -6.19 5.29 -7.53
N ALA A 54 -6.88 6.30 -7.00
CA ALA A 54 -8.26 6.62 -7.34
C ALA A 54 -8.41 7.15 -8.77
N THR A 55 -7.41 7.89 -9.28
CA THR A 55 -7.40 8.47 -10.64
C THR A 55 -6.39 7.78 -11.56
N PHE A 56 -5.87 6.61 -11.15
CA PHE A 56 -4.73 5.95 -11.78
C PHE A 56 -4.82 5.80 -13.30
N LYS A 57 -6.01 5.46 -13.80
CA LYS A 57 -6.26 5.31 -15.23
C LYS A 57 -6.06 6.61 -16.00
N ASP A 58 -6.56 7.71 -15.46
CA ASP A 58 -6.46 9.02 -16.10
C ASP A 58 -5.06 9.61 -15.94
N ASP A 59 -4.42 9.38 -14.79
CA ASP A 59 -3.03 9.78 -14.56
C ASP A 59 -2.08 9.07 -15.54
N LEU A 60 -2.24 7.76 -15.74
CA LEU A 60 -1.44 7.00 -16.72
C LEU A 60 -1.64 7.52 -18.14
N ARG A 61 -2.89 7.84 -18.52
CA ARG A 61 -3.19 8.42 -19.84
C ARG A 61 -2.47 9.75 -20.03
N TYR A 62 -2.46 10.60 -19.00
CA TYR A 62 -1.74 11.87 -19.02
C TYR A 62 -0.24 11.65 -19.19
N ILE A 63 0.36 10.73 -18.44
CA ILE A 63 1.79 10.41 -18.54
C ILE A 63 2.16 9.89 -19.93
N TYR A 64 1.37 8.97 -20.51
CA TYR A 64 1.63 8.47 -21.87
C TYR A 64 1.62 9.59 -22.90
N LYS A 65 0.67 10.52 -22.79
CA LYS A 65 0.60 11.70 -23.65
C LYS A 65 1.83 12.60 -23.48
N GLN A 66 2.29 12.86 -22.26
CA GLN A 66 3.50 13.66 -22.01
C GLN A 66 4.77 12.98 -22.53
N ALA A 67 4.83 11.65 -22.46
CA ALA A 67 5.97 10.85 -22.93
C ALA A 67 5.98 10.65 -24.46
N GLY A 68 4.98 11.14 -25.20
CA GLY A 68 4.84 10.90 -26.64
C GLY A 68 4.58 9.43 -27.00
N ILE A 69 4.13 8.63 -26.04
CA ILE A 69 3.79 7.22 -26.24
C ILE A 69 2.38 7.18 -26.80
N ALA A 70 2.21 6.59 -27.99
CA ALA A 70 0.89 6.31 -28.53
C ALA A 70 0.12 5.42 -27.56
N GLU A 71 -1.11 5.83 -27.20
CA GLU A 71 -1.96 5.15 -26.22
C GLU A 71 -2.13 3.68 -26.62
N SER A 72 -1.36 2.77 -26.01
CA SER A 72 -1.53 1.34 -26.24
C SER A 72 -2.81 0.93 -25.54
N HIS A 73 -3.81 0.55 -26.34
CA HIS A 73 -5.18 0.19 -25.95
C HIS A 73 -5.34 -0.99 -24.96
N GLU A 74 -4.25 -1.47 -24.35
CA GLU A 74 -4.32 -2.52 -23.36
C GLU A 74 -4.62 -1.90 -21.99
N ASP A 75 -5.85 -2.11 -21.50
CA ASP A 75 -6.26 -1.67 -20.18
C ASP A 75 -5.48 -2.44 -19.11
N THR A 76 -4.29 -1.93 -18.77
CA THR A 76 -3.39 -2.50 -17.74
C THR A 76 -4.02 -2.48 -16.35
N THR A 77 -5.18 -1.82 -16.17
CA THR A 77 -5.95 -1.86 -14.91
C THR A 77 -6.72 -3.18 -14.73
N LYS A 78 -6.76 -4.04 -15.76
CA LYS A 78 -7.35 -5.37 -15.64
C LYS A 78 -6.49 -6.25 -14.75
N ASN A 79 -6.90 -6.37 -13.49
CA ASN A 79 -6.42 -7.41 -12.60
C ASN A 79 -6.84 -8.79 -13.14
N ASN A 80 -5.96 -9.45 -13.90
CA ASN A 80 -6.12 -10.86 -14.33
C ASN A 80 -5.94 -11.87 -13.16
N SER A 81 -6.32 -11.46 -11.95
CA SER A 81 -6.28 -12.33 -10.79
C SER A 81 -7.34 -13.41 -10.94
N THR A 82 -6.91 -14.66 -11.13
CA THR A 82 -7.77 -15.86 -11.07
C THR A 82 -8.24 -16.17 -9.65
N ARG A 83 -7.79 -15.39 -8.66
CA ARG A 83 -8.16 -15.55 -7.25
C ARG A 83 -9.59 -15.03 -7.09
N LYS A 84 -10.52 -15.92 -6.72
CA LYS A 84 -11.87 -15.52 -6.28
C LYS A 84 -11.72 -14.37 -5.28
N ALA A 85 -12.39 -13.26 -5.53
CA ALA A 85 -12.45 -12.17 -4.57
C ALA A 85 -12.85 -12.77 -3.21
N GLY A 86 -12.08 -12.48 -2.17
CA GLY A 86 -12.44 -12.88 -0.82
C GLY A 86 -13.79 -12.29 -0.42
N PRO A 87 -14.31 -12.63 0.77
CA PRO A 87 -15.51 -11.99 1.29
C PRO A 87 -15.35 -10.47 1.19
N LYS A 88 -16.37 -9.75 0.70
CA LYS A 88 -16.41 -8.28 0.69
C LYS A 88 -16.48 -7.80 2.15
N LEU A 89 -15.35 -7.82 2.84
CA LEU A 89 -15.21 -7.22 4.15
C LEU A 89 -15.06 -5.72 3.96
N GLN A 90 -15.82 -4.95 4.72
CA GLN A 90 -15.67 -3.50 4.70
C GLN A 90 -14.37 -3.18 5.41
N VAL A 91 -13.59 -2.23 4.88
CA VAL A 91 -12.33 -1.79 5.50
C VAL A 91 -12.56 -1.45 6.98
N TRP A 92 -13.70 -0.82 7.28
CA TRP A 92 -14.15 -0.47 8.62
C TRP A 92 -14.21 -1.64 9.61
N ASP A 93 -14.50 -2.86 9.15
CA ASP A 93 -14.57 -4.04 10.01
C ASP A 93 -13.22 -4.38 10.63
N TYR A 94 -12.12 -4.03 9.97
CA TYR A 94 -10.78 -4.23 10.48
C TYR A 94 -10.37 -3.14 11.47
N PHE A 95 -10.74 -1.89 11.20
CA PHE A 95 -10.34 -0.75 12.02
C PHE A 95 -11.11 -0.63 13.34
N LYS A 96 -12.37 -1.07 13.39
CA LYS A 96 -13.21 -1.02 14.61
C LYS A 96 -12.62 -1.82 15.78
N GLU A 97 -11.85 -2.87 15.47
CA GLU A 97 -11.23 -3.76 16.47
C GLU A 97 -9.87 -3.25 16.99
N LEU A 98 -9.34 -2.18 16.39
CA LEU A 98 -8.04 -1.65 16.77
C LEU A 98 -8.15 -0.77 18.04
N PRO A 99 -7.29 -1.00 19.05
CA PRO A 99 -7.22 -0.11 20.20
C PRO A 99 -6.86 1.32 19.77
N ARG A 100 -7.49 2.33 20.37
CA ARG A 100 -7.20 3.76 20.09
C ARG A 100 -5.70 4.10 20.17
N ARG A 101 -4.96 3.49 21.09
CA ARG A 101 -3.50 3.69 21.20
C ARG A 101 -2.75 3.26 19.93
N LEU A 102 -3.21 2.18 19.30
CA LEU A 102 -2.57 1.61 18.12
C LEU A 102 -2.91 2.45 16.89
N LEU A 103 -4.15 2.91 16.76
CA LEU A 103 -4.55 3.89 15.74
C LEU A 103 -3.75 5.19 15.84
N LYS A 104 -3.60 5.75 17.05
CA LYS A 104 -2.77 6.95 17.27
C LYS A 104 -1.32 6.74 16.85
N ARG A 105 -0.76 5.54 17.05
CA ARG A 105 0.60 5.19 16.63
C ARG A 105 0.71 5.12 15.10
N VAL A 106 -0.22 4.44 14.43
CA VAL A 106 -0.29 4.40 12.95
C VAL A 106 -0.38 5.82 12.41
N HIS A 107 -1.29 6.62 12.94
CA HIS A 107 -1.44 8.02 12.56
C HIS A 107 -0.14 8.81 12.75
N ALA A 108 0.55 8.67 13.87
CA ALA A 108 1.81 9.37 14.11
C ALA A 108 2.90 8.99 13.08
N ILE A 109 2.97 7.72 12.67
CA ILE A 109 3.92 7.23 11.66
C ILE A 109 3.62 7.82 10.28
N TYR A 110 2.35 7.82 9.85
CA TYR A 110 1.95 8.20 8.49
C TYR A 110 1.40 9.64 8.38
N ARG A 111 1.45 10.45 9.44
CA ARG A 111 0.89 11.83 9.46
C ARG A 111 1.38 12.68 8.30
N MET A 112 2.67 12.58 7.96
CA MET A 112 3.24 13.35 6.86
C MET A 112 2.81 12.83 5.50
N ASP A 113 2.58 11.53 5.35
CA ASP A 113 2.03 10.95 4.11
C ASP A 113 0.59 11.40 3.91
N PHE A 114 -0.24 11.38 4.95
CA PHE A 114 -1.62 11.89 4.84
C PHE A 114 -1.65 13.34 4.35
N LYS A 115 -0.76 14.20 4.87
CA LYS A 115 -0.62 15.57 4.38
C LYS A 115 -0.11 15.64 2.94
N LEU A 116 0.90 14.84 2.60
CA LEU A 116 1.52 14.82 1.27
C LEU A 116 0.49 14.44 0.19
N PHE A 117 -0.40 13.51 0.50
CA PHE A 117 -1.43 13.02 -0.42
C PHE A 117 -2.80 13.69 -0.24
N GLY A 118 -2.90 14.75 0.58
CA GLY A 118 -4.14 15.52 0.72
C GLY A 118 -5.29 14.79 1.43
N TYR A 119 -5.01 13.77 2.23
CA TYR A 119 -6.03 13.09 3.02
C TYR A 119 -6.34 13.90 4.30
N GLU A 120 -7.63 14.21 4.48
CA GLU A 120 -8.15 14.78 5.73
C GLU A 120 -8.21 13.69 6.82
N ILE A 121 -7.91 14.07 8.07
CA ILE A 121 -7.84 13.17 9.23
C ILE A 121 -8.74 13.70 10.34
#